data_AF-A0A2N1CNK4-F1
#
_entry.id   AF-A0A2N1CNK4-F1
#
_cell.length_a   1.000
_cell.length_b   1.000
_cell.length_c   1.000
_cell.angle_alpha   90.00
_cell.angle_beta   90.00
_cell.angle_gamma   90.00
#
_symmetry.space_group_name_H-M   'P 1'
#
loop_
_entity.id
_entity.type
_entity.pdbx_description
1 polymer ?
#
loop_
_entity_poly.entity_id
_entity_poly.type
_entity_poly.pdbx_seq_one_letter_code
_entity_poly.pdbx_strand_id
1 'polypeptide(L)'
;MPTNEEMRRASGQAMVNNRRAIGQSMEDQRRAGGQAMIAQRTGTAVAADINRLTQPQQSRKTLKPVPSVGALPASQGRGVYKPPAATGTGGIASPLVELTTVVNGVTVPDRDYWPGGLLSSDGLFVLPSIKTLNLIDANNAEVQIQLAAPAGS
;
A
#
# COMPACT_ATOMS: atom_id res chain seq x y z
N MET A 1 10.74 -67.32 42.66
CA MET A 1 11.09 -66.07 43.36
C MET A 1 12.50 -65.71 42.96
N PRO A 2 12.76 -64.50 42.42
CA PRO A 2 14.11 -64.08 42.07
C PRO A 2 15.00 -64.04 43.31
N THR A 3 16.27 -64.41 43.16
CA THR A 3 17.22 -64.41 44.27
C THR A 3 17.63 -62.98 44.63
N ASN A 4 18.07 -62.76 45.88
CA ASN A 4 18.50 -61.44 46.33
C ASN A 4 19.66 -60.85 45.50
N GLU A 5 20.50 -61.70 44.92
CA GLU A 5 21.59 -61.28 44.03
C GLU A 5 21.11 -60.81 42.67
N GLU A 6 20.11 -61.49 42.08
CA GLU A 6 19.49 -61.08 40.83
C GLU A 6 18.78 -59.74 40.97
N MET A 7 18.06 -59.52 42.09
CA MET A 7 17.44 -58.23 42.40
C MET A 7 18.47 -57.11 42.53
N ARG A 8 19.63 -57.37 43.14
CA ARG A 8 20.72 -56.39 43.28
C ARG A 8 21.35 -56.05 41.93
N ARG A 9 21.60 -57.05 41.07
CA ARG A 9 22.13 -56.85 39.71
C ARG A 9 21.15 -56.09 38.82
N ALA A 10 19.86 -56.44 38.85
CA ALA A 10 18.81 -55.75 38.09
C ALA A 10 18.68 -54.28 38.52
N SER A 11 18.69 -54.01 39.83
CA SER A 11 18.67 -52.64 40.37
C SER A 11 19.90 -51.83 39.92
N GLY A 12 21.10 -52.43 39.96
CA GLY A 12 22.32 -51.80 39.45
C GLY A 12 22.24 -51.46 37.95
N GLN A 13 21.76 -52.39 37.13
CA GLN A 13 21.55 -52.15 35.69
C GLN A 13 20.51 -51.05 35.43
N ALA A 14 19.41 -51.03 36.18
CA ALA A 14 18.40 -50.00 36.08
C ALA A 14 18.95 -48.60 36.40
N MET A 15 19.79 -48.47 37.43
CA MET A 15 20.45 -47.20 37.77
C MET A 15 21.43 -46.72 36.68
N VAL A 16 22.22 -47.64 36.11
CA VAL A 16 23.15 -47.30 35.01
C VAL A 16 22.38 -46.83 33.77
N ASN A 17 21.30 -47.52 33.42
CA ASN A 17 20.46 -47.16 32.29
C ASN A 17 19.79 -45.79 32.50
N ASN A 18 19.28 -45.54 33.71
CA ASN A 18 18.66 -44.26 34.05
C ASN A 18 19.69 -43.12 33.98
N ARG A 19 20.89 -43.29 34.53
CA ARG A 19 21.96 -42.28 34.46
C ARG A 19 22.39 -41.98 33.02
N ARG A 20 22.46 -43.01 32.16
CA ARG A 20 22.76 -42.82 30.73
C ARG A 20 21.64 -42.07 30.01
N ALA A 21 20.38 -42.43 30.26
CA ALA A 21 19.22 -41.78 29.66
C ALA A 21 19.13 -40.29 30.06
N ILE A 22 19.39 -39.97 31.32
CA ILE A 22 19.47 -38.58 31.82
C ILE A 22 20.63 -37.83 31.15
N GLY A 23 21.79 -38.47 31.00
CA GLY A 23 22.91 -37.88 30.28
C GLY A 23 22.58 -37.54 28.83
N GLN A 24 21.93 -38.48 28.12
CA GLN A 24 21.49 -38.28 26.73
C GLN A 24 20.46 -37.15 26.62
N SER A 25 19.46 -37.12 27.50
CA SER A 25 18.43 -36.08 27.47
C SER A 25 18.99 -34.68 27.72
N MET A 26 19.97 -34.54 28.62
CA MET A 26 20.65 -33.26 28.85
C MET A 26 21.48 -32.80 27.65
N GLU A 27 22.17 -33.71 26.95
CA GLU A 27 22.91 -33.37 25.73
C GLU A 27 21.98 -32.97 24.58
N ASP A 28 20.86 -33.66 24.42
CA ASP A 28 19.87 -33.32 23.40
C ASP A 28 19.23 -31.96 23.68
N GLN A 29 18.94 -31.64 24.95
CA GLN A 29 18.47 -30.31 25.35
C GLN A 29 19.50 -29.22 25.05
N ARG A 30 20.78 -29.45 25.35
CA ARG A 30 21.85 -28.50 25.00
C ARG A 30 21.95 -28.28 23.49
N ARG A 31 21.91 -29.36 22.71
CA ARG A 31 22.00 -29.28 21.25
C ARG A 31 20.79 -28.56 20.65
N ALA A 32 19.58 -28.89 21.12
CA ALA A 32 18.35 -28.26 20.68
C ALA A 32 18.32 -26.76 21.01
N GLY A 33 18.76 -26.38 22.21
CA GLY A 33 18.89 -24.97 22.61
C GLY A 33 19.89 -24.20 21.75
N GLY A 34 21.04 -24.80 21.44
CA GLY A 34 22.04 -24.22 20.53
C GLY A 34 21.49 -24.02 19.11
N GLN A 35 20.79 -25.02 18.57
CA GLN A 35 20.14 -24.92 17.26
C GLN A 35 19.05 -23.85 17.24
N ALA A 36 18.26 -23.73 18.31
CA ALA A 36 17.23 -22.69 18.44
C ALA A 36 17.85 -21.28 18.42
N MET A 37 18.96 -21.06 19.14
CA MET A 37 19.68 -19.78 19.10
C MET A 37 20.26 -19.47 17.72
N ILE A 38 20.81 -20.45 17.01
CA ILE A 38 21.33 -20.27 15.66
C ILE A 38 20.19 -19.94 14.69
N ALA A 39 19.07 -20.67 14.76
CA ALA A 39 17.89 -20.41 13.94
C ALA A 39 17.34 -19.00 14.18
N GLN A 40 17.29 -18.54 15.43
CA GLN A 40 16.86 -17.19 15.78
C GLN A 40 17.83 -16.12 15.25
N ARG A 41 19.15 -16.32 15.40
CA ARG A 41 20.17 -15.37 14.93
C ARG A 41 20.29 -15.27 13.41
N THR A 42 20.12 -16.39 12.71
CA THR A 42 20.20 -16.42 11.24
C THR A 42 18.93 -15.91 10.57
N GLY A 43 17.82 -15.82 11.30
CA GLY A 43 16.58 -15.21 10.82
C GLY A 43 15.97 -15.92 9.61
N THR A 44 16.37 -17.17 9.34
CA THR A 44 15.96 -17.93 8.13
C THR A 44 14.45 -18.12 8.06
N ALA A 45 13.79 -18.30 9.22
CA ALA A 45 12.34 -18.37 9.32
C ALA A 45 11.66 -17.07 8.89
N VAL A 46 12.20 -15.91 9.31
CA VAL A 46 11.68 -14.58 8.94
C VAL A 46 11.92 -14.30 7.46
N ALA A 47 13.11 -14.63 6.95
CA ALA A 47 13.43 -14.50 5.53
C ALA A 47 12.53 -15.38 4.65
N ALA A 48 12.25 -16.63 5.08
CA ALA A 48 11.35 -17.52 4.38
C ALA A 48 9.90 -17.00 4.37
N ASP A 49 9.45 -16.38 5.46
CA ASP A 49 8.12 -15.78 5.56
C ASP A 49 7.98 -14.53 4.68
N ILE A 50 9.00 -13.66 4.69
CA ILE A 50 9.08 -12.50 3.78
C ILE A 50 9.06 -12.97 2.32
N ASN A 51 9.79 -14.02 1.96
CA ASN A 51 9.81 -14.57 0.61
C ASN A 51 8.48 -15.26 0.22
N ARG A 52 7.65 -15.65 1.20
CA ARG A 52 6.30 -16.18 0.95
C ARG A 52 5.30 -15.06 0.72
N LEU A 53 5.44 -13.94 1.43
CA LEU A 53 4.59 -12.76 1.31
C LEU A 53 4.95 -11.90 0.09
N THR A 54 6.23 -11.83 -0.25
CA THR A 54 6.69 -11.18 -1.48
C THR A 54 6.61 -12.21 -2.61
N GLN A 55 5.57 -12.11 -3.46
CA GLN A 55 5.59 -12.85 -4.71
C GLN A 55 6.87 -12.47 -5.46
N PRO A 56 7.75 -13.42 -5.82
CA PRO A 56 8.88 -13.09 -6.66
C PRO A 56 8.34 -12.45 -7.93
N GLN A 57 8.77 -11.21 -8.21
CA GLN A 57 8.46 -10.52 -9.45
C GLN A 57 8.79 -11.46 -10.60
N GLN A 58 7.76 -11.97 -11.28
CA GLN A 58 7.94 -12.84 -12.43
C GLN A 58 8.83 -12.09 -13.41
N SER A 59 9.96 -12.71 -13.77
CA SER A 59 10.89 -12.14 -14.75
C SER A 59 10.10 -11.78 -16.00
N ARG A 60 10.12 -10.51 -16.41
CA ARG A 60 9.33 -10.03 -17.54
C ARG A 60 9.69 -10.84 -18.78
N LYS A 61 8.71 -11.53 -19.35
CA LYS A 61 8.87 -12.35 -20.56
C LYS A 61 9.34 -11.44 -21.70
N THR A 62 10.50 -11.73 -22.27
CA THR A 62 10.99 -11.01 -23.44
C THR A 62 10.10 -11.34 -24.64
N LEU A 63 9.80 -10.33 -25.45
CA LEU A 63 9.03 -10.52 -26.67
C LEU A 63 9.81 -11.41 -27.63
N LYS A 64 9.15 -12.38 -28.26
CA LYS A 64 9.74 -13.17 -29.33
C LYS A 64 9.96 -12.25 -30.54
N PRO A 65 11.14 -12.29 -31.20
CA PRO A 65 11.34 -11.58 -32.45
C PRO A 65 10.30 -12.06 -33.47
N VAL A 66 9.58 -11.12 -34.08
CA VAL A 66 8.68 -11.43 -35.20
C VAL A 66 9.56 -11.55 -36.45
N PRO A 67 9.51 -12.68 -37.20
CA PRO A 67 10.22 -12.77 -38.46
C PRO A 67 9.69 -11.70 -39.42
N SER A 68 10.58 -11.04 -40.17
CA SER A 68 10.17 -10.07 -41.19
C SER A 68 9.29 -10.77 -42.23
N VAL A 69 8.01 -10.44 -42.24
CA VAL A 69 7.11 -10.84 -43.33
C VAL A 69 7.59 -10.20 -44.63
N GLY A 70 7.45 -10.96 -45.73
CA GLY A 70 8.10 -10.78 -47.03
C GLY A 70 8.35 -9.33 -47.47
N ALA A 71 9.50 -9.14 -48.12
CA ALA A 71 9.93 -7.86 -48.67
C ALA A 71 8.86 -7.26 -49.60
N LEU A 72 8.01 -6.40 -49.04
CA LEU A 72 7.19 -5.49 -49.81
C LEU A 72 8.16 -4.48 -50.47
N PRO A 73 8.05 -4.20 -51.77
CA PRO A 73 8.88 -3.18 -52.40
C PRO A 73 8.75 -1.86 -51.62
N ALA A 74 9.87 -1.19 -51.38
CA ALA A 74 9.92 0.02 -50.56
C ALA A 74 9.07 1.13 -51.21
N SER A 75 7.81 1.27 -50.80
CA SER A 75 7.02 2.46 -51.10
C SER A 75 7.19 3.47 -49.96
N GLN A 76 7.76 4.63 -50.24
CA GLN A 76 7.77 5.72 -49.29
C GLN A 76 6.40 6.42 -49.30
N GLY A 77 5.50 5.97 -48.42
CA GLY A 77 4.27 6.67 -48.14
C GLY A 77 4.57 7.93 -47.33
N ARG A 78 4.57 9.11 -47.98
CA ARG A 78 4.60 10.38 -47.25
C ARG A 78 3.19 10.69 -46.75
N GLY A 79 2.86 10.24 -45.54
CA GLY A 79 1.67 10.71 -44.85
C GLY A 79 1.83 12.19 -44.52
N VAL A 80 1.03 13.06 -45.16
CA VAL A 80 0.91 14.45 -44.71
C VAL A 80 0.17 14.41 -43.39
N TYR A 81 0.91 14.44 -42.29
CA TYR A 81 0.32 14.62 -40.97
C TYR A 81 -0.40 15.96 -40.95
N LYS A 82 -1.73 15.92 -40.94
CA LYS A 82 -2.55 17.07 -40.57
C LYS A 82 -2.72 17.00 -39.06
N PRO A 83 -2.03 17.84 -38.27
CA PRO A 83 -2.33 17.94 -36.86
C PRO A 83 -3.83 18.27 -36.71
N PRO A 84 -4.52 17.69 -35.71
CA PRO A 84 -5.83 18.18 -35.33
C PRO A 84 -5.74 19.69 -35.12
N ALA A 85 -6.78 20.44 -35.50
CA ALA A 85 -6.86 21.85 -35.13
C ALA A 85 -6.66 21.94 -33.61
N ALA A 86 -5.78 22.84 -33.16
CA ALA A 86 -5.63 23.12 -31.73
C ALA A 86 -6.95 23.73 -31.24
N THR A 87 -7.89 22.90 -30.78
CA THR A 87 -9.21 23.34 -30.30
C THR A 87 -9.18 23.84 -28.86
N GLY A 88 -8.01 24.13 -28.30
CA GLY A 88 -7.85 24.55 -26.91
C GLY A 88 -7.08 25.85 -26.79
N THR A 89 -7.79 26.98 -26.85
CA THR A 89 -7.33 28.25 -26.24
C THR A 89 -7.84 28.42 -24.81
N GLY A 90 -8.63 27.46 -24.30
CA GLY A 90 -9.19 27.50 -22.96
C GLY A 90 -8.25 26.86 -21.94
N GLY A 91 -7.72 27.66 -21.02
CA GLY A 91 -6.99 27.21 -19.85
C GLY A 91 -7.17 28.22 -18.73
N ILE A 92 -7.22 27.74 -17.49
CA ILE A 92 -7.24 28.59 -16.29
C ILE A 92 -5.79 28.87 -15.90
N ALA A 93 -5.39 30.13 -15.86
CA ALA A 93 -4.02 30.49 -15.49
C ALA A 93 -3.84 30.46 -13.96
N SER A 94 -2.86 29.69 -13.47
CA SER A 94 -2.49 29.67 -12.06
C SER A 94 -1.54 30.84 -11.72
N PRO A 95 -1.60 31.41 -10.51
CA PRO A 95 -2.46 31.05 -9.38
C PRO A 95 -3.91 31.53 -9.54
N LEU A 96 -4.81 30.86 -8.83
CA LEU A 96 -6.19 31.32 -8.64
C LEU A 96 -6.32 32.08 -7.32
N VAL A 97 -6.99 33.23 -7.34
CA VAL A 97 -7.25 34.07 -6.17
C VAL A 97 -8.74 34.19 -5.96
N GLU A 98 -9.25 33.96 -4.74
CA GLU A 98 -10.67 34.11 -4.46
C GLU A 98 -11.11 35.58 -4.55
N LEU A 99 -12.25 35.82 -5.19
CA LEU A 99 -12.93 37.10 -5.10
C LEU A 99 -13.39 37.35 -3.68
N THR A 100 -13.46 38.62 -3.31
CA THR A 100 -14.01 39.05 -2.03
C THR A 100 -15.20 39.98 -2.25
N THR A 101 -16.14 39.93 -1.33
CA THR A 101 -17.32 40.77 -1.28
C THR A 101 -17.47 41.36 0.12
N VAL A 102 -18.27 42.42 0.26
CA VAL A 102 -18.48 43.09 1.55
C VAL A 102 -19.88 42.74 2.06
N VAL A 103 -19.94 42.01 3.17
CA VAL A 103 -21.18 41.66 3.85
C VAL A 103 -21.16 42.28 5.24
N ASN A 104 -22.16 43.11 5.56
CA ASN A 104 -22.26 43.81 6.84
C ASN A 104 -20.99 44.59 7.24
N GLY A 105 -20.31 45.20 6.26
CA GLY A 105 -19.09 45.97 6.48
C GLY A 105 -17.82 45.13 6.67
N VAL A 106 -17.90 43.81 6.52
CA VAL A 106 -16.76 42.89 6.63
C VAL A 106 -16.43 42.31 5.26
N THR A 107 -15.16 42.37 4.88
CA THR A 107 -14.66 41.72 3.66
C THR A 107 -14.62 40.21 3.87
N VAL A 108 -15.39 39.48 3.08
CA VAL A 108 -15.52 38.02 3.12
C VAL A 108 -15.29 37.42 1.73
N PRO A 109 -14.90 36.15 1.62
CA PRO A 109 -14.83 35.47 0.33
C PRO A 109 -16.19 35.46 -0.39
N ASP A 110 -16.18 35.70 -1.69
CA ASP A 110 -17.37 35.64 -2.53
C ASP A 110 -17.72 34.19 -2.88
N ARG A 111 -18.66 33.61 -2.14
CA ARG A 111 -19.05 32.20 -2.20
C ARG A 111 -20.54 32.04 -1.94
N ASP A 112 -21.21 31.21 -2.73
CA ASP A 112 -22.54 30.73 -2.40
C ASP A 112 -22.47 29.44 -1.58
N TYR A 113 -23.49 29.21 -0.75
CA TYR A 113 -23.60 28.02 0.09
C TYR A 113 -24.84 27.20 -0.28
N TRP A 114 -24.77 25.87 -0.09
CA TRP A 114 -25.94 25.02 -0.21
C TRP A 114 -26.93 25.27 0.94
N PRO A 115 -28.25 25.31 0.68
CA PRO A 115 -29.25 25.58 1.72
C PRO A 115 -29.24 24.59 2.91
N GLY A 116 -28.87 23.33 2.66
CA GLY A 116 -28.91 22.28 3.67
C GLY A 116 -27.65 22.15 4.54
N GLY A 117 -26.52 22.71 4.10
CA GLY A 117 -25.24 22.56 4.80
C GLY A 117 -24.83 21.10 5.04
N LEU A 118 -23.99 20.90 6.05
CA LEU A 118 -23.52 19.61 6.51
C LEU A 118 -23.89 19.46 7.99
N LEU A 119 -24.78 18.51 8.30
CA LEU A 119 -25.20 18.27 9.68
C LEU A 119 -24.03 17.67 10.48
N SER A 120 -23.79 18.21 11.67
CA SER A 120 -22.82 17.64 12.61
C SER A 120 -23.25 16.23 13.05
N SER A 121 -22.29 15.41 13.47
CA SER A 121 -22.56 14.03 13.89
C SER A 121 -23.51 13.91 15.08
N ASP A 122 -23.56 14.94 15.94
CA ASP A 122 -24.47 15.03 17.09
C ASP A 122 -25.82 15.71 16.75
N GLY A 123 -26.01 16.18 15.51
CA GLY A 123 -27.22 16.83 15.04
C GLY A 123 -27.45 18.25 15.58
N LEU A 124 -26.51 18.83 16.33
CA LEU A 124 -26.70 20.12 16.99
C LEU A 124 -26.39 21.31 16.07
N PHE A 125 -25.50 21.13 15.09
CA PHE A 125 -25.04 22.20 14.21
C PHE A 125 -25.21 21.83 12.74
N VAL A 126 -25.55 22.83 11.93
CA VAL A 126 -25.45 22.74 10.47
C VAL A 126 -24.27 23.60 10.04
N LEU A 127 -23.24 22.96 9.52
CA LEU A 127 -22.06 23.64 8.99
C LEU A 127 -22.35 24.13 7.57
N PRO A 128 -22.05 25.40 7.24
CA PRO A 128 -22.28 25.90 5.89
C PRO A 128 -21.36 25.18 4.90
N SER A 129 -21.94 24.57 3.87
CA SER A 129 -21.21 23.89 2.80
C SER A 129 -21.18 24.73 1.54
N ILE A 130 -19.98 25.00 1.01
CA ILE A 130 -19.78 25.86 -0.16
C ILE A 130 -20.36 25.20 -1.41
N LYS A 131 -21.07 25.97 -2.22
CA LYS A 131 -21.62 25.61 -3.53
C LYS A 131 -20.77 26.18 -4.66
N THR A 132 -20.41 27.45 -4.59
CA THR A 132 -19.63 28.13 -5.63
C THR A 132 -18.39 28.79 -5.03
N LEU A 133 -17.28 28.67 -5.74
CA LEU A 133 -16.06 29.46 -5.51
C LEU A 133 -15.88 30.40 -6.69
N ASN A 134 -16.00 31.70 -6.47
CA ASN A 134 -15.73 32.71 -7.47
C ASN A 134 -14.27 33.17 -7.33
N LEU A 135 -13.50 33.04 -8.40
CA LEU A 135 -12.05 33.22 -8.43
C LEU A 135 -11.64 34.11 -9.60
N ILE A 136 -10.44 34.69 -9.50
CA ILE A 136 -9.74 35.37 -10.57
C ILE A 136 -8.47 34.59 -10.88
N ASP A 137 -8.21 34.34 -12.14
CA ASP A 137 -6.99 33.67 -12.62
C ASP A 137 -5.82 34.65 -12.80
N ALA A 138 -4.62 34.15 -13.08
CA ALA A 138 -3.43 35.00 -13.23
C ALA A 138 -3.50 35.99 -14.43
N ASN A 139 -4.44 35.79 -15.35
CA ASN A 139 -4.71 36.68 -16.48
C ASN A 139 -5.89 37.63 -16.21
N ASN A 140 -6.39 37.69 -14.98
CA ASN A 140 -7.58 38.44 -14.56
C ASN A 140 -8.90 37.96 -15.18
N ALA A 141 -8.99 36.70 -15.61
CA ALA A 141 -10.24 36.09 -16.03
C ALA A 141 -11.03 35.58 -14.82
N GLU A 142 -12.34 35.80 -14.82
CA GLU A 142 -13.25 35.22 -13.83
C GLU A 142 -13.39 33.71 -14.03
N VAL A 143 -13.27 32.96 -12.94
CA VAL A 143 -13.36 31.52 -12.90
C VAL A 143 -14.31 31.12 -11.78
N GLN A 144 -15.33 30.34 -12.12
CA GLN A 144 -16.25 29.77 -11.13
C GLN A 144 -16.04 28.26 -11.03
N ILE A 145 -15.82 27.77 -9.81
CA ILE A 145 -15.82 26.33 -9.51
C ILE A 145 -17.11 25.99 -8.76
N GLN A 146 -17.88 25.05 -9.30
CA GLN A 146 -19.09 24.52 -8.65
C GLN A 146 -18.75 23.23 -7.91
N LEU A 147 -19.00 23.23 -6.61
CA LEU A 147 -18.78 22.09 -5.73
C LEU A 147 -20.04 21.26 -5.60
N ALA A 148 -19.86 19.94 -5.45
CA ALA A 148 -20.97 19.02 -5.26
C ALA A 148 -21.77 19.36 -3.99
N ALA A 149 -23.06 19.00 -4.00
CA ALA A 149 -23.86 19.02 -2.78
C ALA A 149 -23.28 18.02 -1.77
N PRO A 150 -23.28 18.35 -0.47
CA PRO A 150 -22.86 17.41 0.56
C PRO A 150 -23.81 16.21 0.59
N ALA A 151 -23.28 15.00 0.46
CA ALA A 151 -24.06 13.78 0.60
C ALA A 151 -24.39 13.58 2.08
N GLY A 152 -25.61 13.94 2.49
CA GLY A 152 -26.05 13.85 3.88
C GLY A 152 -27.49 14.27 4.15
N SER A 153 -28.37 14.25 3.14
CA SER A 153 -29.82 14.36 3.33
C SER A 153 -30.44 12.98 3.54
#